data_AF-A0A1F8MEW9-F1
#
_entry.id   AF-A0A1F8MEW9-F1
#
_cell.length_a   1.000
_cell.length_b   1.000
_cell.length_c   1.000
_cell.angle_alpha   90.00
_cell.angle_beta   90.00
_cell.angle_gamma   90.00
#
_symmetry.space_group_name_H-M   'P 1'
#
loop_
_entity.id
_entity.type
_entity.pdbx_description
1 polymer ?
#
loop_
_entity_poly.entity_id
_entity_poly.type
_entity_poly.pdbx_seq_one_letter_code
_entity_poly.pdbx_strand_id
1 'polypeptide(L)'
;KFMNSPESRRKQWYIFKEGLMTDKAMPNAAHIAIAELYQMGKLDCVITQNIDNLHQKAGLPDDRVFELHGNMQWAVCFECGRRYPFNEIKARLDGGEDIPDCPACHGMLKPAIVMFGEQLPYEVLEEAGRRARGSDLFIVIGSTLVVYPAAYMPQYALQSGAKLVIINIGETPLDRRASVLIEAKAGETMAAIIIKVKEKATL
;
A
#
# COMPACT_ATOMS: atom_id res chain seq x y z
N LYS A 1 -16.87 14.65 4.47
CA LYS A 1 -15.46 14.35 4.83
C LYS A 1 -15.40 14.02 6.31
N PHE A 2 -14.48 13.16 6.77
CA PHE A 2 -14.41 12.68 8.16
C PHE A 2 -14.49 13.83 9.19
N MET A 3 -13.78 14.93 8.93
CA MET A 3 -13.72 16.08 9.83
C MET A 3 -15.02 16.92 9.89
N ASN A 4 -15.94 16.76 8.92
CA ASN A 4 -17.02 17.74 8.72
C ASN A 4 -18.20 17.58 9.68
N SER A 5 -18.45 16.38 10.22
CA SER A 5 -19.54 16.17 11.18
C SER A 5 -19.32 14.94 12.06
N PRO A 6 -19.84 14.91 13.30
CA PRO A 6 -19.85 13.71 14.15
C PRO A 6 -20.51 12.51 13.46
N GLU A 7 -21.59 12.73 12.71
CA GLU A 7 -22.28 11.69 11.95
C GLU A 7 -21.39 11.08 10.86
N SER A 8 -20.61 11.90 10.16
CA SER A 8 -19.62 11.42 9.19
C SER A 8 -18.54 10.56 9.86
N ARG A 9 -18.10 10.95 11.06
CA ARG A 9 -17.11 10.18 11.84
C ARG A 9 -17.67 8.84 12.26
N ARG A 10 -18.86 8.81 12.86
CA ARG A 10 -19.56 7.58 13.25
C ARG A 10 -19.71 6.63 12.07
N LYS A 11 -20.18 7.13 10.92
CA LYS A 11 -20.35 6.31 9.71
C LYS A 11 -19.03 5.72 9.22
N GLN A 12 -17.94 6.50 9.25
CA GLN A 12 -16.64 6.00 8.85
C GLN A 12 -16.09 4.96 9.83
N TRP A 13 -16.15 5.21 11.14
CA TRP A 13 -15.75 4.23 12.15
C TRP A 13 -16.54 2.93 12.04
N TYR A 14 -17.85 3.01 11.75
CA TYR A 14 -18.68 1.85 11.45
C TYR A 14 -18.19 1.08 10.21
N ILE A 15 -17.85 1.78 9.12
CA ILE A 15 -17.28 1.14 7.92
C ILE A 15 -15.95 0.46 8.24
N PHE A 16 -15.09 1.07 9.06
CA PHE A 16 -13.81 0.45 9.45
C PHE A 16 -14.01 -0.76 10.37
N LYS A 17 -15.01 -0.71 11.26
CA LYS A 17 -15.40 -1.83 12.12
C LYS A 17 -15.90 -3.03 11.29
N GLU A 18 -16.79 -2.79 10.33
CA GLU A 18 -17.49 -3.83 9.58
C GLU A 18 -16.78 -4.28 8.28
N GLY A 19 -16.24 -3.32 7.52
CA GLY A 19 -15.91 -3.50 6.10
C GLY A 19 -14.44 -3.60 5.73
N LEU A 20 -13.51 -3.27 6.64
CA LEU A 20 -12.06 -3.28 6.37
C LEU A 20 -11.31 -4.39 7.11
N MET A 21 -11.91 -5.58 7.23
CA MET A 21 -11.28 -6.76 7.83
C MET A 21 -10.13 -7.30 6.95
N THR A 22 -8.99 -6.61 6.95
CA THR A 22 -7.71 -7.12 6.43
C THR A 22 -6.99 -8.01 7.44
N ASP A 23 -7.44 -8.05 8.70
CA ASP A 23 -6.81 -8.87 9.75
C ASP A 23 -6.81 -10.36 9.38
N LYS A 24 -7.89 -10.86 8.76
CA LYS A 24 -7.98 -12.24 8.26
C LYS A 24 -7.41 -12.42 6.86
N ALA A 25 -7.16 -11.34 6.13
CA ALA A 25 -6.59 -11.44 4.80
C ALA A 25 -5.16 -11.97 4.90
N MET A 26 -4.88 -13.01 4.11
CA MET A 26 -3.57 -13.63 4.01
C MET A 26 -2.90 -13.18 2.70
N PRO A 27 -1.57 -13.04 2.68
CA PRO A 27 -0.84 -12.77 1.45
C PRO A 27 -1.15 -13.80 0.37
N ASN A 28 -1.45 -13.34 -0.83
CA ASN A 28 -1.64 -14.21 -1.99
C ASN A 28 -0.31 -14.51 -2.71
N ALA A 29 -0.37 -15.34 -3.76
CA ALA A 29 0.80 -15.75 -4.54
C ALA A 29 1.65 -14.58 -5.08
N ALA A 30 1.06 -13.41 -5.37
CA ALA A 30 1.83 -12.25 -5.81
C ALA A 30 2.67 -11.68 -4.67
N HIS A 31 2.09 -11.51 -3.48
CA HIS A 31 2.82 -11.01 -2.32
C HIS A 31 3.97 -11.93 -1.95
N ILE A 32 3.73 -13.26 -1.96
CA ILE A 32 4.76 -14.26 -1.70
C ILE A 32 5.87 -14.18 -2.75
N ALA A 33 5.55 -14.16 -4.04
CA ALA A 33 6.55 -14.05 -5.11
C ALA A 33 7.39 -12.75 -5.01
N ILE A 34 6.77 -11.63 -4.63
CA ILE A 34 7.47 -10.36 -4.42
C ILE A 34 8.42 -10.45 -3.22
N ALA A 35 7.98 -11.06 -2.11
CA ALA A 35 8.84 -11.30 -0.95
C ALA A 35 10.02 -12.22 -1.31
N GLU A 36 9.80 -13.25 -2.14
CA GLU A 36 10.89 -14.10 -2.63
C GLU A 36 11.90 -13.33 -3.50
N LEU A 37 11.44 -12.41 -4.37
CA LEU A 37 12.34 -11.54 -5.13
C LEU A 37 13.24 -10.70 -4.21
N TYR A 38 12.69 -10.21 -3.09
CA TYR A 38 13.46 -9.51 -2.06
C TYR A 38 14.51 -10.42 -1.41
N GLN A 39 14.12 -11.62 -0.99
CA GLN A 39 15.05 -12.58 -0.39
C GLN A 39 16.18 -13.00 -1.35
N MET A 40 15.92 -12.98 -2.66
CA MET A 40 16.92 -13.22 -3.69
C MET A 40 17.82 -12.01 -4.00
N GLY A 41 17.63 -10.88 -3.31
CA GLY A 41 18.36 -9.63 -3.55
C GLY A 41 18.02 -8.96 -4.89
N LYS A 42 16.87 -9.28 -5.48
CA LYS A 42 16.42 -8.77 -6.79
C LYS A 42 15.38 -7.66 -6.70
N LEU A 43 14.88 -7.36 -5.49
CA LEU A 43 13.92 -6.29 -5.23
C LEU A 43 14.52 -5.31 -4.21
N ASP A 44 14.56 -4.02 -4.55
CA ASP A 44 15.00 -2.98 -3.60
C ASP A 44 13.90 -2.60 -2.61
N CYS A 45 12.66 -2.42 -3.08
CA CYS A 45 11.52 -2.06 -2.24
C CYS A 45 10.17 -2.29 -2.94
N VAL A 46 9.09 -2.26 -2.16
CA VAL A 46 7.71 -2.14 -2.65
C VAL A 46 7.20 -0.72 -2.37
N ILE A 47 6.61 -0.10 -3.38
CA ILE A 47 5.82 1.13 -3.22
C ILE A 47 4.35 0.74 -3.39
N THR A 48 3.54 0.89 -2.34
CA THR A 48 2.15 0.41 -2.34
C THR A 48 1.14 1.52 -2.10
N GLN A 49 0.01 1.40 -2.81
CA GLN A 49 -1.20 2.20 -2.59
C GLN A 49 -2.18 1.50 -1.64
N ASN A 50 -1.92 0.23 -1.30
CA ASN A 50 -2.76 -0.55 -0.42
C ASN A 50 -2.47 -0.22 1.04
N ILE A 51 -3.48 -0.45 1.88
CA ILE A 51 -3.46 -0.17 3.33
C ILE A 51 -3.56 -1.47 4.16
N ASP A 52 -3.40 -2.62 3.51
CA ASP A 52 -3.75 -3.95 4.03
C ASP A 52 -2.61 -4.69 4.77
N ASN A 53 -1.39 -4.16 4.66
CA ASN A 53 -0.16 -4.73 5.23
C ASN A 53 0.18 -6.15 4.73
N LEU A 54 -0.36 -6.59 3.59
CA LEU A 54 -0.12 -7.94 3.08
C LEU A 54 1.31 -8.16 2.58
N HIS A 55 2.01 -7.10 2.16
CA HIS A 55 3.42 -7.16 1.79
C HIS A 55 4.31 -7.49 2.99
N GLN A 56 4.07 -6.85 4.12
CA GLN A 56 4.77 -7.11 5.37
C GLN A 56 4.45 -8.51 5.90
N LYS A 57 3.16 -8.90 5.89
CA LYS A 57 2.73 -10.27 6.24
C LYS A 57 3.38 -11.34 5.35
N ALA A 58 3.78 -11.01 4.11
CA ALA A 58 4.49 -11.91 3.22
C ALA A 58 5.99 -12.06 3.53
N GLY A 59 6.54 -11.26 4.46
CA GLY A 59 7.93 -11.32 4.87
C GLY A 59 8.83 -10.19 4.35
N LEU A 60 8.25 -9.12 3.81
CA LEU A 60 9.01 -7.89 3.53
C LEU A 60 9.19 -7.08 4.82
N PRO A 61 10.37 -6.51 5.08
CA PRO A 61 10.59 -5.67 6.24
C PRO A 61 9.93 -4.29 6.04
N ASP A 62 9.53 -3.64 7.14
CA ASP A 62 8.78 -2.38 7.13
C ASP A 62 9.53 -1.25 6.41
N ASP A 63 10.86 -1.20 6.54
CA ASP A 63 11.73 -0.21 5.89
C ASP A 63 11.88 -0.41 4.37
N ARG A 64 11.24 -1.45 3.82
CA ARG A 64 11.21 -1.78 2.39
C ARG A 64 9.81 -1.73 1.79
N VAL A 65 8.80 -1.29 2.56
CA VAL A 65 7.43 -1.10 2.08
C VAL A 65 7.02 0.36 2.28
N PHE A 66 6.98 1.11 1.18
CA PHE A 66 6.57 2.52 1.17
C PHE A 66 5.06 2.63 0.97
N GLU A 67 4.34 2.76 2.09
CA GLU A 67 2.89 2.84 2.17
C GLU A 67 2.38 4.25 1.87
N LEU A 68 2.16 4.53 0.58
CA LEU A 68 1.77 5.86 0.10
C LEU A 68 0.45 6.36 0.71
N HIS A 69 -0.48 5.45 0.99
CA HIS A 69 -1.79 5.77 1.55
C HIS A 69 -1.91 5.44 3.05
N GLY A 70 -0.79 5.29 3.75
CA GLY A 70 -0.77 4.86 5.14
C GLY A 70 -1.18 3.40 5.29
N ASN A 71 -1.63 3.01 6.48
CA ASN A 71 -1.95 1.62 6.78
C ASN A 71 -3.05 1.46 7.83
N MET A 72 -3.63 0.25 7.88
CA MET A 72 -4.72 -0.09 8.80
C MET A 72 -4.27 -0.60 10.17
N GLN A 73 -2.96 -0.67 10.44
CA GLN A 73 -2.46 -1.13 11.73
C GLN A 73 -2.58 -0.07 12.83
N TRP A 74 -2.75 1.19 12.48
CA TRP A 74 -2.70 2.30 13.43
C TRP A 74 -3.90 3.22 13.32
N ALA A 75 -4.28 3.81 14.45
CA ALA A 75 -5.02 5.05 14.53
C ALA A 75 -4.08 6.16 15.04
N VAL A 76 -4.32 7.40 14.62
CA VAL A 76 -3.55 8.58 15.01
C VAL A 76 -4.48 9.64 15.58
N CYS A 77 -4.05 10.30 16.65
CA CYS A 77 -4.72 11.47 17.21
C CYS A 77 -4.30 12.73 16.44
N PHE A 78 -5.27 13.53 15.99
CA PHE A 78 -5.01 14.77 15.27
C PHE A 78 -4.39 15.88 16.13
N GLU A 79 -4.65 15.86 17.44
CA GLU A 79 -4.26 16.92 18.36
C GLU A 79 -2.87 16.67 18.94
N CYS A 80 -2.58 15.43 19.36
CA CYS A 80 -1.31 15.10 20.01
C CYS A 80 -0.38 14.22 19.17
N GLY A 81 -0.81 13.75 17.99
CA GLY A 81 0.00 12.92 17.08
C GLY A 81 0.28 11.50 17.57
N ARG A 82 -0.20 11.10 18.77
CA ARG A 82 0.01 9.75 19.29
C ARG A 82 -0.65 8.71 18.40
N ARG A 83 0.03 7.58 18.23
CA ARG A 83 -0.44 6.42 17.49
C ARG A 83 -0.90 5.34 18.45
N TYR A 84 -1.98 4.66 18.08
CA TYR A 84 -2.60 3.58 18.81
C TYR A 84 -2.78 2.39 17.88
N PRO A 85 -2.48 1.15 18.31
CA PRO A 85 -2.80 -0.03 17.52
C PRO A 85 -4.29 -0.04 17.17
N PHE A 86 -4.61 -0.28 15.90
CA PHE A 86 -5.99 -0.19 15.42
C PHE A 86 -6.89 -1.24 16.06
N ASN A 87 -6.34 -2.41 16.41
CA ASN A 87 -7.05 -3.47 17.13
C ASN A 87 -7.53 -3.03 18.53
N GLU A 88 -6.80 -2.15 19.23
CA GLU A 88 -7.25 -1.57 20.50
C GLU A 88 -8.43 -0.63 20.28
N ILE A 89 -8.38 0.19 19.24
CA ILE A 89 -9.48 1.08 18.87
C ILE A 89 -10.71 0.26 18.44
N LYS A 90 -10.50 -0.81 17.69
CA LYS A 90 -11.54 -1.74 17.28
C LYS A 90 -12.22 -2.40 18.47
N ALA A 91 -11.46 -2.85 19.48
CA ALA A 91 -12.03 -3.43 20.68
C ALA A 91 -12.99 -2.47 21.40
N ARG A 92 -12.66 -1.16 21.40
CA ARG A 92 -13.56 -0.12 21.92
C ARG A 92 -14.85 0.03 21.08
N LEU A 93 -14.72 0.04 19.76
CA LEU A 93 -15.86 0.07 18.83
C LEU A 93 -16.77 -1.17 18.97
N ASP A 94 -16.17 -2.35 19.18
CA ASP A 94 -16.89 -3.60 19.45
C ASP A 94 -17.60 -3.57 20.82
N GLY A 95 -17.01 -2.87 21.79
CA GLY A 95 -17.59 -2.61 23.11
C GLY A 95 -18.71 -1.58 23.16
N GLY A 96 -19.10 -1.00 22.02
CA GLY A 96 -20.24 -0.09 21.89
C GLY A 96 -19.88 1.40 21.77
N GLU A 97 -18.60 1.74 21.66
CA GLU A 97 -18.20 3.12 21.35
C GLU A 97 -18.44 3.46 19.86
N ASP A 98 -19.09 4.60 19.59
CA ASP A 98 -19.38 5.04 18.22
C ASP A 98 -18.24 5.87 17.59
N ILE A 99 -17.57 6.67 18.42
CA ILE A 99 -16.56 7.65 17.99
C ILE A 99 -15.44 7.66 19.04
N PRO A 100 -14.39 6.84 18.85
CA PRO A 100 -13.29 6.76 19.81
C PRO A 100 -12.46 8.04 19.82
N ASP A 101 -12.18 8.53 21.02
CA ASP A 101 -11.31 9.66 21.29
C ASP A 101 -9.91 9.20 21.76
N CYS A 102 -8.95 10.12 21.74
CA CYS A 102 -7.59 9.83 22.16
C CYS A 102 -7.53 9.56 23.67
N PRO A 103 -7.04 8.40 24.14
CA PRO A 103 -6.91 8.11 25.56
C PRO A 103 -6.02 9.09 26.35
N ALA A 104 -5.16 9.85 25.66
CA ALA A 104 -4.21 10.76 26.30
C ALA A 104 -4.68 12.21 26.38
N CYS A 105 -5.48 12.67 25.41
CA CYS A 105 -5.89 14.09 25.33
C CYS A 105 -7.36 14.30 24.96
N HIS A 106 -8.15 13.22 24.80
CA HIS A 106 -9.54 13.24 24.34
C HIS A 106 -9.74 13.92 22.97
N GLY A 107 -8.66 14.06 22.21
CA GLY A 107 -8.66 14.54 20.84
C GLY A 107 -9.25 13.53 19.85
N MET A 108 -9.52 13.98 18.63
CA MET A 108 -10.06 13.16 17.57
C MET A 108 -9.04 12.11 17.08
N LEU A 109 -9.42 10.84 17.19
CA LEU A 109 -8.72 9.76 16.51
C LEU A 109 -9.19 9.61 15.07
N LYS A 110 -8.29 9.13 14.24
CA LYS A 110 -8.55 8.71 12.87
C LYS A 110 -7.69 7.49 12.53
N PRO A 111 -8.17 6.52 11.73
CA PRO A 111 -7.29 5.51 11.16
C PRO A 111 -6.11 6.19 10.42
N ALA A 112 -4.91 5.61 10.51
CA ALA A 112 -3.68 6.14 9.93
C ALA A 112 -3.58 5.90 8.41
N ILE A 113 -4.70 6.11 7.71
CA ILE A 113 -4.82 6.04 6.26
C ILE A 113 -5.05 7.43 5.67
N VAL A 114 -4.58 7.59 4.44
CA VAL A 114 -4.82 8.78 3.64
C VAL A 114 -6.21 8.67 3.00
N MET A 115 -7.06 9.65 3.27
CA MET A 115 -8.38 9.77 2.64
C MET A 115 -8.31 10.71 1.44
N PHE A 116 -9.26 10.60 0.52
CA PHE A 116 -9.33 11.52 -0.63
C PHE A 116 -9.34 12.99 -0.21
N GLY A 117 -8.42 13.75 -0.80
CA GLY A 117 -8.22 15.17 -0.52
C GLY A 117 -7.22 15.46 0.60
N GLU A 118 -6.65 14.45 1.24
CA GLU A 118 -5.52 14.62 2.15
C GLU A 118 -4.18 14.50 1.42
N GLN A 119 -3.16 15.07 2.02
CA GLN A 119 -1.80 14.92 1.56
C GLN A 119 -1.27 13.53 1.91
N LEU A 120 -0.53 12.93 0.97
CA LEU A 120 0.25 11.73 1.26
C LEU A 120 1.40 12.07 2.22
N PRO A 121 1.90 11.10 3.00
CA PRO A 121 3.04 11.33 3.89
C PRO A 121 4.25 11.78 3.07
N TYR A 122 4.70 13.02 3.29
CA TYR A 122 5.72 13.66 2.45
C TYR A 122 7.02 12.84 2.38
N GLU A 123 7.54 12.41 3.52
CA GLU A 123 8.79 11.63 3.59
C GLU A 123 8.69 10.30 2.85
N VAL A 124 7.55 9.61 2.95
CA VAL A 124 7.30 8.34 2.25
C VAL A 124 7.21 8.57 0.74
N LEU A 125 6.51 9.62 0.32
CA LEU A 125 6.35 9.97 -1.09
C LEU A 125 7.68 10.38 -1.74
N GLU A 126 8.49 11.18 -1.04
CA GLU A 126 9.81 11.61 -1.52
C GLU A 126 10.76 10.43 -1.66
N GLU A 127 10.83 9.57 -0.64
CA GLU A 127 11.68 8.38 -0.67
C GLU A 127 11.21 7.40 -1.75
N ALA A 128 9.91 7.15 -1.88
CA ALA A 128 9.35 6.35 -2.97
C ALA A 128 9.72 6.93 -4.35
N GLY A 129 9.64 8.26 -4.49
CA GLY A 129 10.07 8.95 -5.71
C GLY A 129 11.56 8.80 -5.99
N ARG A 130 12.41 8.85 -4.96
CA ARG A 130 13.86 8.64 -5.09
C ARG A 130 14.18 7.21 -5.53
N ARG A 131 13.52 6.22 -4.91
CA ARG A 131 13.63 4.79 -5.24
C ARG A 131 13.19 4.50 -6.68
N ALA A 132 12.05 5.08 -7.08
CA ALA A 132 11.56 4.96 -8.46
C ALA A 132 12.59 5.50 -9.47
N ARG A 133 13.16 6.68 -9.23
CA ARG A 133 14.21 7.25 -10.11
C ARG A 133 15.50 6.43 -10.13
N GLY A 134 15.84 5.78 -9.04
CA GLY A 134 17.03 4.94 -8.93
C GLY A 134 16.88 3.52 -9.48
N SER A 135 15.69 3.12 -9.93
CA SER A 135 15.44 1.78 -10.45
C SER A 135 15.89 1.62 -11.91
N ASP A 136 16.36 0.43 -12.27
CA ASP A 136 16.60 0.01 -13.64
C ASP A 136 15.38 -0.73 -14.25
N LEU A 137 14.54 -1.31 -13.39
CA LEU A 137 13.27 -1.96 -13.69
C LEU A 137 12.20 -1.53 -12.67
N PHE A 138 11.06 -1.06 -13.18
CA PHE A 138 9.88 -0.76 -12.38
C PHE A 138 8.73 -1.67 -12.81
N ILE A 139 8.13 -2.39 -11.86
CA ILE A 139 7.00 -3.30 -12.13
C ILE A 139 5.75 -2.76 -11.44
N VAL A 140 4.74 -2.42 -12.24
CA VAL A 140 3.40 -2.08 -11.75
C VAL A 140 2.57 -3.35 -11.68
N ILE A 141 2.00 -3.64 -10.52
CA ILE A 141 1.20 -4.84 -10.27
C ILE A 141 -0.16 -4.43 -9.72
N GLY A 142 -1.24 -4.70 -10.47
CA GLY A 142 -2.61 -4.50 -10.01
C GLY A 142 -2.99 -3.04 -9.72
N SER A 143 -2.54 -2.09 -10.55
CA SER A 143 -2.92 -0.69 -10.43
C SER A 143 -3.42 -0.14 -11.76
N THR A 144 -4.51 0.62 -11.73
CA THR A 144 -5.05 1.37 -12.87
C THR A 144 -4.22 2.61 -13.21
N LEU A 145 -3.31 3.03 -12.32
CA LEU A 145 -2.44 4.21 -12.50
C LEU A 145 -3.20 5.52 -12.76
N VAL A 146 -4.37 5.71 -12.16
CA VAL A 146 -5.16 6.96 -12.24
C VAL A 146 -5.16 7.77 -10.95
N VAL A 147 -4.65 7.22 -9.85
CA VAL A 147 -4.59 7.88 -8.55
C VAL A 147 -3.25 8.60 -8.39
N TYR A 148 -3.31 9.93 -8.30
CA TYR A 148 -2.14 10.78 -8.12
C TYR A 148 -1.96 11.20 -6.65
N PRO A 149 -0.71 11.35 -6.18
CA PRO A 149 0.55 11.32 -6.93
C PRO A 149 1.19 9.93 -7.13
N ALA A 150 0.57 8.85 -6.65
CA ALA A 150 1.15 7.49 -6.79
C ALA A 150 1.42 7.08 -8.24
N ALA A 151 0.55 7.47 -9.19
CA ALA A 151 0.73 7.22 -10.62
C ALA A 151 1.96 7.92 -11.26
N TYR A 152 2.64 8.82 -10.54
CA TYR A 152 3.90 9.40 -10.99
C TYR A 152 5.10 8.46 -10.81
N MET A 153 5.04 7.49 -9.89
CA MET A 153 6.19 6.60 -9.59
C MET A 153 6.75 5.89 -10.83
N PRO A 154 5.95 5.16 -11.63
CA PRO A 154 6.46 4.54 -12.86
C PRO A 154 6.96 5.57 -13.90
N GLN A 155 6.44 6.80 -13.88
CA GLN A 155 6.90 7.86 -14.79
C GLN A 155 8.28 8.36 -14.39
N TYR A 156 8.55 8.53 -13.09
CA TYR A 156 9.87 8.89 -12.59
C TYR A 156 10.92 7.84 -12.94
N ALA A 157 10.57 6.55 -12.83
CA ALA A 157 11.45 5.46 -13.25
C ALA A 157 11.76 5.54 -14.76
N LEU A 158 10.72 5.64 -15.60
CA LEU A 158 10.89 5.76 -17.05
C LEU A 158 11.72 7.00 -17.47
N GLN A 159 11.51 8.14 -16.83
CA GLN A 159 12.29 9.36 -17.08
C GLN A 159 13.77 9.21 -16.72
N SER A 160 14.08 8.28 -15.80
CA SER A 160 15.45 7.96 -15.38
C SER A 160 16.08 6.81 -16.19
N GLY A 161 15.37 6.30 -17.21
CA GLY A 161 15.87 5.26 -18.12
C GLY A 161 15.46 3.84 -17.76
N ALA A 162 14.66 3.64 -16.71
CA ALA A 162 14.21 2.31 -16.30
C ALA A 162 13.32 1.66 -17.38
N LYS A 163 13.28 0.32 -17.39
CA LYS A 163 12.25 -0.44 -18.09
C LYS A 163 10.97 -0.50 -17.24
N LEU A 164 9.82 -0.42 -17.88
CA LEU A 164 8.52 -0.55 -17.22
C LEU A 164 7.86 -1.87 -17.59
N VAL A 165 7.42 -2.62 -16.59
CA VAL A 165 6.53 -3.78 -16.74
C VAL A 165 5.20 -3.46 -16.09
N ILE A 166 4.10 -3.79 -16.74
CA ILE A 166 2.75 -3.63 -16.18
C ILE A 166 2.05 -4.98 -16.18
N ILE A 167 1.58 -5.39 -15.00
CA ILE A 167 0.78 -6.59 -14.77
C ILE A 167 -0.55 -6.13 -14.20
N ASN A 168 -1.58 -6.01 -15.02
CA ASN A 168 -2.87 -5.49 -14.60
C ASN A 168 -4.01 -6.07 -15.43
N ILE A 169 -5.20 -6.21 -14.84
CA ILE A 169 -6.41 -6.51 -15.62
C ILE A 169 -7.02 -5.16 -16.03
N GLY A 170 -7.15 -4.95 -17.34
CA GLY A 170 -7.59 -3.69 -17.91
C GLY A 170 -6.46 -2.70 -18.18
N GLU A 171 -6.77 -1.70 -18.99
CA GLU A 171 -5.83 -0.71 -19.52
C GLU A 171 -5.30 0.26 -18.46
N THR A 172 -4.10 0.78 -18.69
CA THR A 172 -3.51 1.87 -17.93
C THR A 172 -3.04 3.01 -18.84
N PRO A 173 -2.96 4.27 -18.34
CA PRO A 173 -2.42 5.38 -19.11
C PRO A 173 -0.97 5.20 -19.58
N LEU A 174 -0.21 4.24 -19.03
CA LEU A 174 1.20 4.02 -19.36
C LEU A 174 1.45 2.78 -20.24
N ASP A 175 0.43 2.08 -20.72
CA ASP A 175 0.57 0.83 -21.48
C ASP A 175 1.50 0.98 -22.70
N ARG A 176 1.35 2.07 -23.47
CA ARG A 176 2.19 2.35 -24.64
C ARG A 176 3.67 2.61 -24.31
N ARG A 177 4.00 2.86 -23.05
CA ARG A 177 5.36 3.09 -22.56
C ARG A 177 5.94 1.86 -21.88
N ALA A 178 5.14 0.83 -21.61
CA ALA A 178 5.58 -0.40 -21.00
C ALA A 178 6.46 -1.19 -21.99
N SER A 179 7.59 -1.69 -21.50
CA SER A 179 8.43 -2.64 -22.24
C SER A 179 7.79 -4.03 -22.28
N VAL A 180 7.01 -4.37 -21.25
CA VAL A 180 6.20 -5.60 -21.18
C VAL A 180 4.86 -5.25 -20.55
N LEU A 181 3.78 -5.67 -21.19
CA LEU A 181 2.41 -5.56 -20.70
C LEU A 181 1.82 -6.97 -20.57
N ILE A 182 1.32 -7.31 -19.39
CA ILE A 182 0.68 -8.60 -19.10
C ILE A 182 -0.71 -8.34 -18.56
N GLU A 183 -1.72 -8.62 -19.38
CA GLU A 183 -3.11 -8.51 -18.99
C GLU A 183 -3.59 -9.80 -18.30
N ALA A 184 -3.31 -9.93 -17.00
CA ALA A 184 -3.71 -11.11 -16.23
C ALA A 184 -3.75 -10.83 -14.72
N LYS A 185 -4.23 -11.83 -13.96
CA LYS A 185 -4.22 -11.78 -12.50
C LYS A 185 -2.78 -11.81 -11.96
N ALA A 186 -2.45 -10.81 -11.14
CA ALA A 186 -1.14 -10.67 -10.51
C ALA A 186 -0.64 -11.94 -9.82
N GLY A 187 -1.52 -12.66 -9.10
CA GLY A 187 -1.14 -13.87 -8.36
C GLY A 187 -0.56 -14.97 -9.26
N GLU A 188 -1.26 -15.30 -10.34
CA GLU A 188 -0.85 -16.35 -11.29
C GLU A 188 0.40 -15.92 -12.06
N THR A 189 0.43 -14.66 -12.52
CA THR A 189 1.57 -14.12 -13.27
C THR A 189 2.84 -14.08 -12.42
N MET A 190 2.78 -13.53 -11.21
CA MET A 190 3.96 -13.40 -10.35
C MET A 190 4.47 -14.76 -9.87
N ALA A 191 3.59 -15.73 -9.62
CA ALA A 191 3.97 -17.11 -9.32
C ALA A 191 4.75 -17.74 -10.48
N ALA A 192 4.31 -17.55 -11.73
CA ALA A 192 5.04 -18.05 -12.90
C ALA A 192 6.39 -17.34 -13.08
N ILE A 193 6.43 -16.01 -12.88
CA ILE A 193 7.66 -15.21 -13.00
C ILE A 193 8.72 -15.70 -12.00
N ILE A 194 8.37 -15.88 -10.72
CA ILE A 194 9.37 -16.21 -9.70
C ILE A 194 9.98 -17.60 -9.94
N ILE A 195 9.21 -18.56 -10.45
CA ILE A 195 9.74 -19.87 -10.89
C ILE A 195 10.82 -19.67 -11.95
N LYS A 196 10.54 -18.88 -12.99
CA LYS A 196 11.51 -18.61 -14.07
C LYS A 196 12.73 -17.81 -13.62
N VAL A 197 12.56 -16.89 -12.69
CA VAL A 197 13.67 -16.13 -12.11
C VAL A 197 14.59 -17.06 -11.29
N LYS A 198 14.01 -17.97 -10.50
CA LYS A 198 14.76 -18.99 -9.74
C LYS A 198 15.53 -19.92 -10.66
N GLU A 199 14.86 -20.50 -11.68
CA GLU A 199 15.50 -21.36 -12.69
C GLU A 199 16.74 -20.68 -13.32
N LYS A 200 16.62 -19.40 -13.68
CA LYS A 200 17.73 -18.64 -14.28
C LYS A 200 18.83 -18.22 -13.30
N ALA A 201 18.53 -18.14 -12.01
CA ALA A 201 19.51 -17.73 -10.99
C ALA A 201 20.38 -18.92 -10.50
N THR A 202 19.90 -20.15 -10.70
CA THR A 202 20.66 -21.39 -10.45
C THR A 202 21.57 -21.81 -11.60
N LEU A 203 21.51 -21.11 -12.73
CA LEU A 203 22.40 -21.27 -13.89
C LEU A 203 23.54 -20.25 -13.80
#